data_AF-A0A2D6U142-F1
#
_entry.id   AF-A0A2D6U142-F1
#
_cell.length_a   1.000
_cell.length_b   1.000
_cell.length_c   1.000
_cell.angle_alpha   90.00
_cell.angle_beta   90.00
_cell.angle_gamma   90.00
#
_symmetry.space_group_name_H-M   'P 1'
#
loop_
_entity.id
_entity.type
_entity.pdbx_description
1 polymer ?
#
loop_
_entity_poly.entity_id
_entity_poly.type
_entity_poly.pdbx_seq_one_letter_code
_entity_poly.pdbx_strand_id
1 'polypeptide(L)'
;MLFASTGCSFTFGQGLYWDKILEKHKDNWDSVRWSSEWPKIRTMLSVEDLKYMKSFTYSYLLSKTLDCEYITNPGDGMWEYNLPPSNFESYKIIDVWIENQQKNIDVKLNFIILQLTAPERDKYSIEESTQRIIQLNTNCEKNDIKLFVWSWRRELADKLDTKDFWIKLLYNDREYNSLEDWQATFEPHTGEYPPLYIYDEKFNEFGIDDRHPTKFTNQVVHDSILKKIQVKGIV
;
A
#
# COMPACT_ATOMS: atom_id res chain seq x y z
N MET A 1 -9.66 -18.49 5.75
CA MET A 1 -9.47 -17.69 4.51
C MET A 1 -8.01 -17.26 4.46
N LEU A 2 -7.43 -17.17 3.27
CA LEU A 2 -6.06 -16.66 3.07
C LEU A 2 -6.06 -15.64 1.93
N PHE A 3 -5.37 -14.51 2.12
CA PHE A 3 -5.08 -13.59 1.01
C PHE A 3 -3.59 -13.25 0.91
N ALA A 4 -3.20 -12.69 -0.22
CA ALA A 4 -1.84 -12.18 -0.41
C ALA A 4 -1.87 -10.67 -0.66
N SER A 5 -0.87 -9.94 -0.21
CA SER A 5 -0.70 -8.52 -0.55
C SER A 5 0.74 -8.20 -0.92
N THR A 6 0.92 -7.43 -1.99
CA THR A 6 2.23 -6.95 -2.45
C THR A 6 2.13 -5.55 -3.04
N GLY A 7 3.28 -4.86 -3.05
CA GLY A 7 3.45 -3.53 -3.60
C GLY A 7 4.80 -2.97 -3.17
N CYS A 8 4.87 -1.65 -2.98
CA CYS A 8 6.06 -0.98 -2.48
C CYS A 8 5.99 -0.72 -0.96
N SER A 9 6.84 0.18 -0.51
CA SER A 9 6.84 0.80 0.81
C SER A 9 5.47 1.16 1.41
N PHE A 10 4.48 1.49 0.57
CA PHE A 10 3.11 1.82 0.97
C PHE A 10 2.40 0.60 1.55
N THR A 11 2.63 -0.58 0.96
CA THR A 11 2.10 -1.87 1.44
C THR A 11 2.70 -2.26 2.78
N PHE A 12 3.97 -1.89 3.01
CA PHE A 12 4.73 -2.28 4.21
C PHE A 12 4.68 -1.24 5.32
N GLY A 13 3.92 -0.16 5.13
CA GLY A 13 3.73 0.85 6.18
C GLY A 13 4.97 1.68 6.45
N GLN A 14 5.80 1.96 5.44
CA GLN A 14 6.98 2.81 5.62
C GLN A 14 6.68 4.20 6.18
N GLY A 15 5.46 4.75 6.04
CA GLY A 15 5.13 6.04 6.66
C GLY A 15 4.81 5.96 8.15
N LEU A 16 4.52 4.76 8.66
CA LEU A 16 3.96 4.56 10.01
C LEU A 16 4.98 4.77 11.13
N TYR A 17 6.28 4.88 10.82
CA TYR A 17 7.26 5.24 11.85
C TYR A 17 7.07 6.67 12.32
N TRP A 18 6.63 7.58 11.45
CA TRP A 18 6.31 8.94 11.86
C TRP A 18 5.14 8.96 12.81
N ASP A 19 4.06 8.22 12.53
CA ASP A 19 2.96 8.07 13.48
C ASP A 19 3.47 7.61 14.86
N LYS A 20 4.42 6.66 14.89
CA LYS A 20 5.01 6.16 16.14
C LYS A 20 5.86 7.22 16.84
N ILE A 21 6.72 7.91 16.10
CA ILE A 21 7.62 8.93 16.62
C ILE A 21 6.80 10.09 17.17
N LEU A 22 5.79 10.54 16.43
CA LEU A 22 4.89 11.61 16.85
C LEU A 22 4.14 11.23 18.13
N GLU A 23 3.64 10.00 18.25
CA GLU A 23 3.03 9.54 19.50
C GLU A 23 4.02 9.54 20.68
N LYS A 24 5.29 9.20 20.43
CA LYS A 24 6.33 9.13 21.47
C LYS A 24 6.84 10.51 21.89
N HIS A 25 6.86 11.46 20.97
CA HIS A 25 7.53 12.76 21.14
C HIS A 25 6.58 13.96 21.09
N LYS A 26 5.26 13.74 21.06
CA LYS A 26 4.24 14.79 20.92
C LYS A 26 4.46 15.99 21.83
N ASP A 27 4.74 15.73 23.11
CA ASP A 27 4.84 16.80 24.12
C ASP A 27 6.21 17.51 24.13
N ASN A 28 7.18 17.01 23.36
CA ASN A 28 8.57 17.46 23.39
C ASN A 28 9.16 17.64 21.98
N TRP A 29 8.32 17.73 20.94
CA TRP A 29 8.78 17.74 19.55
C TRP A 29 9.82 18.83 19.28
N ASP A 30 9.59 20.06 19.76
CA ASP A 30 10.50 21.20 19.61
C ASP A 30 11.85 21.01 20.31
N SER A 31 11.91 20.11 21.30
CA SER A 31 13.15 19.78 22.02
C SER A 31 13.93 18.65 21.35
N VAL A 32 13.32 17.92 20.41
CA VAL A 32 14.00 16.89 19.63
C VAL A 32 14.87 17.58 18.58
N ARG A 33 16.19 17.57 18.80
CA ARG A 33 17.15 17.97 17.76
C ARG A 33 17.19 16.89 16.68
N TRP A 34 16.35 17.05 15.67
CA TRP A 34 16.49 16.32 14.42
C TRP A 34 17.81 16.72 13.77
N SER A 35 18.69 15.76 13.49
CA SER A 35 19.86 16.04 12.66
C SER A 35 19.38 16.53 11.29
N SER A 36 20.11 17.47 10.68
CA SER A 36 19.86 17.91 9.30
C SER A 36 19.96 16.78 8.26
N GLU A 37 20.52 15.64 8.66
CA GLU A 37 20.42 14.38 7.95
C GLU A 37 19.28 13.55 8.54
N TRP A 38 18.33 13.15 7.70
CA TRP A 38 17.23 12.27 8.06
C TRP A 38 17.75 11.02 8.80
N PRO A 39 17.32 10.78 10.05
CA PRO A 39 17.73 9.57 10.75
C PRO A 39 17.21 8.36 9.97
N LYS A 40 18.11 7.42 9.64
CA LYS A 40 17.74 6.24 8.86
C LYS A 40 16.72 5.44 9.66
N ILE A 41 15.62 5.00 9.05
CA ILE A 41 14.55 4.21 9.70
C ILE A 41 15.14 3.09 10.57
N ARG A 42 16.14 2.36 10.05
CA ARG A 42 16.87 1.29 10.77
C ARG A 42 17.51 1.68 12.11
N THR A 43 17.90 2.95 12.29
CA THR A 43 18.54 3.41 13.52
C THR A 43 17.53 3.89 14.57
N MET A 44 16.25 3.96 14.20
CA MET A 44 15.18 4.47 15.06
C MET A 44 14.22 3.40 15.56
N LEU A 45 14.15 2.25 14.90
CA LEU A 45 13.10 1.26 15.14
C LEU A 45 13.59 0.05 15.93
N SER A 46 12.91 -0.21 17.05
CA SER A 46 12.94 -1.47 17.79
C SER A 46 12.02 -2.52 17.16
N VAL A 47 12.10 -3.77 17.63
CA VAL A 47 11.16 -4.84 17.22
C VAL A 47 9.71 -4.46 17.58
N GLU A 48 9.51 -3.79 18.70
CA GLU A 48 8.24 -3.27 19.16
C GLU A 48 7.70 -2.19 18.22
N ASP A 49 8.56 -1.33 17.68
CA ASP A 49 8.16 -0.32 16.70
C ASP A 49 7.74 -0.97 15.38
N LEU A 50 8.47 -2.01 14.93
CA LEU A 50 8.08 -2.78 13.74
C LEU A 50 6.73 -3.48 13.92
N LYS A 51 6.47 -4.07 15.09
CA LYS A 51 5.18 -4.68 15.44
C LYS A 51 4.06 -3.64 15.43
N TYR A 52 4.32 -2.47 15.99
CA TYR A 52 3.38 -1.36 15.97
C TYR A 52 3.09 -0.94 14.53
N MET A 53 4.10 -0.68 13.70
CA MET A 53 3.89 -0.26 12.31
C MET A 53 3.10 -1.31 11.53
N LYS A 54 3.46 -2.59 11.65
CA LYS A 54 2.71 -3.69 11.04
C LYS A 54 1.24 -3.65 11.42
N SER A 55 0.91 -3.35 12.68
CA SER A 55 -0.47 -3.35 13.19
C SER A 55 -1.38 -2.28 12.58
N PHE A 56 -0.82 -1.30 11.88
CA PHE A 56 -1.56 -0.24 11.20
C PHE A 56 -1.47 -0.30 9.67
N THR A 57 -0.84 -1.33 9.10
CA THR A 57 -0.88 -1.54 7.65
C THR A 57 -2.28 -1.98 7.21
N TYR A 58 -2.75 -1.51 6.05
CA TYR A 58 -4.09 -1.91 5.56
C TYR A 58 -4.24 -3.44 5.45
N SER A 59 -3.17 -4.16 5.10
CA SER A 59 -3.18 -5.64 5.03
C SER A 59 -3.41 -6.26 6.41
N TYR A 60 -2.72 -5.76 7.45
CA TYR A 60 -2.96 -6.26 8.80
C TYR A 60 -4.38 -5.95 9.26
N LEU A 61 -4.85 -4.72 9.07
CA LEU A 61 -6.21 -4.32 9.42
C LEU A 61 -7.24 -5.22 8.73
N LEU A 62 -7.07 -5.50 7.42
CA LEU A 62 -7.96 -6.37 6.66
C LEU A 62 -7.98 -7.80 7.23
N SER A 63 -6.81 -8.34 7.56
CA SER A 63 -6.70 -9.69 8.15
C SER A 63 -7.45 -9.80 9.48
N LYS A 64 -7.46 -8.72 10.28
CA LYS A 64 -8.22 -8.68 11.53
C LYS A 64 -9.71 -8.54 11.29
N THR A 65 -10.11 -7.68 10.36
CA THR A 65 -11.52 -7.45 10.03
C THR A 65 -12.17 -8.69 9.42
N LEU A 66 -11.43 -9.43 8.58
CA LEU A 66 -11.91 -10.62 7.87
C LEU A 66 -11.68 -11.93 8.64
N ASP A 67 -11.10 -11.87 9.85
CA ASP A 67 -10.66 -13.03 10.63
C ASP A 67 -9.90 -14.07 9.80
N CYS A 68 -8.83 -13.62 9.14
CA CYS A 68 -8.10 -14.42 8.18
C CYS A 68 -6.58 -14.23 8.27
N GLU A 69 -5.84 -15.15 7.64
CA GLU A 69 -4.39 -15.02 7.49
C GLU A 69 -4.04 -14.29 6.20
N TYR A 70 -2.84 -13.72 6.16
CA TYR A 70 -2.31 -13.14 4.94
C TYR A 70 -0.82 -13.41 4.76
N ILE A 71 -0.43 -13.57 3.50
CA ILE A 71 0.98 -13.58 3.09
C ILE A 71 1.33 -12.26 2.43
N THR A 72 2.59 -11.86 2.58
CA THR A 72 3.11 -10.68 1.89
C THR A 72 4.56 -10.94 1.50
N ASN A 73 4.97 -10.42 0.36
CA ASN A 73 6.37 -10.40 -0.01
C ASN A 73 6.90 -8.99 0.20
N PRO A 74 7.88 -8.79 1.10
CA PRO A 74 8.50 -7.48 1.28
C PRO A 74 9.23 -7.08 0.00
N GLY A 75 8.58 -6.30 -0.85
CA GLY A 75 9.14 -5.78 -2.11
C GLY A 75 10.26 -4.77 -1.88
N ASP A 76 10.58 -3.99 -2.93
CA ASP A 76 11.62 -2.94 -2.95
C ASP A 76 11.42 -1.80 -1.92
N GLY A 77 10.42 -1.87 -1.03
CA GLY A 77 10.21 -0.95 0.10
C GLY A 77 10.82 -1.44 1.42
N MET A 78 11.60 -2.52 1.44
CA MET A 78 12.18 -3.03 2.70
C MET A 78 13.71 -2.91 2.83
N TRP A 79 14.38 -2.25 1.87
CA TRP A 79 15.83 -1.96 1.94
C TRP A 79 16.22 -1.17 3.21
N GLU A 80 15.28 -0.38 3.75
CA GLU A 80 15.48 0.36 4.99
C GLU A 80 15.47 -0.51 6.26
N TYR A 81 15.08 -1.78 6.17
CA TYR A 81 14.96 -2.70 7.31
C TYR A 81 16.02 -3.81 7.34
N ASN A 82 17.12 -3.68 6.59
CA ASN A 82 18.15 -4.74 6.42
C ASN A 82 17.61 -6.09 5.92
N LEU A 83 16.38 -6.13 5.40
CA LEU A 83 15.97 -7.24 4.56
C LEU A 83 16.68 -7.06 3.21
N PRO A 84 17.27 -8.12 2.64
CA PRO A 84 17.82 -8.00 1.29
C PRO A 84 16.70 -7.44 0.40
N PRO A 85 16.98 -6.44 -0.45
CA PRO A 85 16.00 -6.00 -1.43
C PRO A 85 15.51 -7.26 -2.13
N SER A 86 14.23 -7.59 -1.97
CA SER A 86 13.69 -8.65 -2.79
C SER A 86 13.53 -8.00 -4.15
N ASN A 87 14.48 -8.27 -5.05
CA ASN A 87 14.39 -7.91 -6.47
C ASN A 87 13.20 -8.64 -7.17
N PHE A 88 12.26 -9.17 -6.39
CA PHE A 88 11.04 -9.79 -6.84
C PHE A 88 10.02 -8.68 -7.11
N GLU A 89 10.00 -8.26 -8.38
CA GLU A 89 8.93 -7.45 -8.95
C GLU A 89 7.56 -7.98 -8.49
N SER A 90 6.68 -7.09 -8.04
CA SER A 90 5.36 -7.46 -7.50
C SER A 90 4.57 -8.37 -8.46
N TYR A 91 4.76 -8.22 -9.77
CA TYR A 91 4.14 -9.10 -10.75
C TYR A 91 4.67 -10.55 -10.71
N LYS A 92 5.98 -10.74 -10.51
CA LYS A 92 6.62 -12.07 -10.48
C LYS A 92 6.18 -12.87 -9.26
N ILE A 93 6.07 -12.22 -8.10
CA ILE A 93 5.61 -12.92 -6.90
C ILE A 93 4.15 -13.35 -7.01
N ILE A 94 3.30 -12.54 -7.66
CA ILE A 94 1.91 -12.92 -7.93
C ILE A 94 1.85 -14.15 -8.84
N ASP A 95 2.67 -14.23 -9.90
CA ASP A 95 2.76 -15.44 -10.73
C ASP A 95 3.13 -16.67 -9.88
N VAL A 96 4.14 -16.56 -9.00
CA VAL A 96 4.56 -17.65 -8.12
C VAL A 96 3.42 -18.11 -7.20
N TRP A 97 2.65 -17.17 -6.64
CA TRP A 97 1.48 -17.51 -5.83
C TRP A 97 0.42 -18.26 -6.65
N ILE A 98 0.14 -17.82 -7.87
CA ILE A 98 -0.80 -18.49 -8.79
C ILE A 98 -0.29 -19.88 -9.18
N GLU A 99 0.97 -20.01 -9.60
CA GLU A 99 1.60 -21.29 -9.95
C GLU A 99 1.58 -22.28 -8.80
N ASN A 100 1.75 -21.80 -7.57
CA ASN A 100 1.66 -22.66 -6.40
C ASN A 100 0.23 -23.18 -6.23
N GLN A 101 -0.81 -22.37 -6.42
CA GLN A 101 -2.21 -22.84 -6.36
C GLN A 101 -2.51 -23.95 -7.39
N GLN A 102 -1.83 -23.95 -8.54
CA GLN A 102 -1.94 -25.00 -9.57
C GLN A 102 -1.29 -26.33 -9.16
N LYS A 103 -0.38 -26.31 -8.19
CA LYS A 103 0.33 -27.50 -7.69
C LYS A 103 -0.47 -28.25 -6.61
N ASN A 104 -1.77 -27.95 -6.43
CA ASN A 104 -2.65 -28.57 -5.43
C ASN A 104 -2.10 -28.50 -4.00
N ILE A 105 -1.64 -27.32 -3.57
CA ILE A 105 -1.37 -27.08 -2.15
C ILE A 105 -2.68 -27.07 -1.36
N ASP A 106 -2.64 -27.62 -0.15
CA ASP A 106 -3.79 -27.71 0.77
C ASP A 106 -4.36 -26.36 1.23
N VAL A 107 -3.62 -25.27 0.98
CA VAL A 107 -4.02 -23.91 1.37
C VAL A 107 -4.45 -23.11 0.14
N LYS A 108 -5.77 -22.91 0.02
CA LYS A 108 -6.38 -22.10 -1.04
C LYS A 108 -6.16 -20.61 -0.79
N LEU A 109 -5.61 -19.91 -1.77
CA LEU A 109 -5.52 -18.46 -1.81
C LEU A 109 -6.83 -17.88 -2.34
N ASN A 110 -7.53 -17.07 -1.55
CA ASN A 110 -8.84 -16.53 -1.91
C ASN A 110 -8.73 -15.29 -2.81
N PHE A 111 -7.82 -14.37 -2.48
CA PHE A 111 -7.62 -13.15 -3.25
C PHE A 111 -6.21 -12.56 -3.07
N ILE A 112 -5.86 -11.66 -3.97
CA ILE A 112 -4.59 -10.95 -4.00
C ILE A 112 -4.86 -9.45 -4.07
N ILE A 113 -4.17 -8.67 -3.24
CA ILE A 113 -4.17 -7.21 -3.26
C ILE A 113 -2.84 -6.73 -3.83
N LEU A 114 -2.89 -6.01 -4.95
CA LEU A 114 -1.75 -5.40 -5.61
C LEU A 114 -1.83 -3.88 -5.49
N GLN A 115 -0.83 -3.29 -4.84
CA GLN A 115 -0.65 -1.85 -4.75
C GLN A 115 0.34 -1.38 -5.83
N LEU A 116 -0.10 -0.44 -6.67
CA LEU A 116 0.72 0.15 -7.73
C LEU A 116 1.30 1.49 -7.28
N THR A 117 2.59 1.69 -7.51
CA THR A 117 3.27 2.98 -7.23
C THR A 117 3.67 3.65 -8.52
N ALA A 118 4.79 3.31 -9.14
CA ALA A 118 5.27 3.96 -10.37
C ALA A 118 5.78 2.88 -11.34
N PRO A 119 5.18 2.73 -12.54
CA PRO A 119 5.62 1.75 -13.55
C PRO A 119 7.10 1.85 -13.89
N GLU A 120 7.63 3.08 -13.95
CA GLU A 120 8.98 3.38 -14.40
C GLU A 120 10.02 2.83 -13.43
N ARG A 121 9.68 2.77 -12.14
CA ARG A 121 10.52 2.12 -11.11
C ARG A 121 10.68 0.63 -11.41
N ASP A 122 9.63 0.01 -11.91
CA ASP A 122 9.59 -1.40 -12.25
C ASP A 122 10.05 -1.64 -13.71
N LYS A 123 10.60 -0.61 -14.37
CA LYS A 123 11.10 -0.61 -15.77
C LYS A 123 10.04 -0.95 -16.82
N TYR A 124 8.77 -0.67 -16.52
CA TYR A 124 7.66 -0.82 -17.44
C TYR A 124 7.13 0.55 -17.86
N SER A 125 6.59 0.64 -19.08
CA SER A 125 5.68 1.73 -19.43
C SER A 125 4.33 1.58 -18.73
N ILE A 126 3.53 2.66 -18.74
CA ILE A 126 2.13 2.63 -18.29
C ILE A 126 1.35 1.56 -19.06
N GLU A 127 1.53 1.49 -20.37
CA GLU A 127 0.86 0.52 -21.24
C GLU A 127 1.28 -0.92 -20.89
N GLU A 128 2.57 -1.18 -20.72
CA GLU A 128 3.08 -2.51 -20.37
C GLU A 128 2.57 -2.96 -19.00
N SER A 129 2.59 -2.07 -18.01
CA SER A 129 2.03 -2.33 -16.68
C SER A 129 0.54 -2.63 -16.75
N THR A 130 -0.22 -1.84 -17.51
CA THR A 130 -1.67 -2.04 -17.71
C THR A 130 -1.96 -3.41 -18.30
N GLN A 131 -1.27 -3.80 -19.38
CA GLN A 131 -1.44 -5.12 -20.00
C GLN A 131 -1.05 -6.25 -19.06
N ARG A 132 0.03 -6.05 -18.29
CA ARG A 132 0.48 -7.03 -17.31
C ARG A 132 -0.56 -7.28 -16.22
N ILE A 133 -1.20 -6.23 -15.71
CA ILE A 133 -2.25 -6.33 -14.68
C ILE A 133 -3.49 -7.05 -15.23
N ILE A 134 -3.89 -6.75 -16.47
CA ILE A 134 -5.01 -7.44 -17.14
C ILE A 134 -4.70 -8.95 -17.30
N GLN A 135 -3.47 -9.29 -17.68
CA GLN A 135 -3.03 -10.68 -17.79
C GLN A 135 -3.01 -11.37 -16.41
N LEU A 136 -2.54 -10.67 -15.37
CA LEU A 136 -2.56 -11.19 -13.99
C LEU A 136 -3.99 -11.47 -13.52
N ASN A 137 -4.94 -10.57 -13.80
CA ASN A 137 -6.36 -10.81 -13.47
C ASN A 137 -6.88 -12.06 -14.17
N THR A 138 -6.61 -12.19 -15.47
CA THR A 138 -7.02 -13.37 -16.26
C THR A 138 -6.45 -14.67 -15.65
N ASN A 139 -5.20 -14.64 -15.19
CA ASN A 139 -4.58 -15.78 -14.54
C ASN A 139 -5.19 -16.06 -13.16
N CYS A 140 -5.50 -15.03 -12.37
CA CYS A 140 -6.18 -15.18 -11.09
C CYS A 140 -7.56 -15.83 -11.26
N GLU A 141 -8.36 -15.35 -12.22
CA GLU A 141 -9.71 -15.88 -12.49
C GLU A 141 -9.69 -17.35 -12.89
N LYS A 142 -8.72 -17.78 -13.70
CA LYS A 142 -8.54 -19.20 -14.09
C LYS A 142 -8.26 -20.12 -12.91
N ASN A 143 -7.77 -19.58 -11.79
CA ASN A 143 -7.43 -20.33 -10.59
C ASN A 143 -8.39 -20.05 -9.42
N ASP A 144 -9.54 -19.42 -9.70
CA ASP A 144 -10.53 -19.01 -8.68
C ASP A 144 -9.94 -18.13 -7.56
N ILE A 145 -9.03 -17.23 -7.96
CA ILE A 145 -8.42 -16.21 -7.11
C ILE A 145 -8.97 -14.85 -7.57
N LYS A 146 -9.41 -14.00 -6.64
CA LYS A 146 -9.81 -12.63 -6.99
C LYS A 146 -8.60 -11.69 -6.94
N LEU A 147 -8.48 -10.80 -7.93
CA LEU A 147 -7.48 -9.73 -7.91
C LEU A 147 -8.13 -8.42 -7.49
N PHE A 148 -7.42 -7.68 -6.64
CA PHE A 148 -7.79 -6.36 -6.15
C PHE A 148 -6.62 -5.42 -6.37
N VAL A 149 -6.84 -4.32 -7.09
CA VAL A 149 -5.78 -3.40 -7.49
C VAL A 149 -6.13 -1.98 -7.10
N TRP A 150 -5.18 -1.28 -6.47
CA TRP A 150 -5.27 0.15 -6.21
C TRP A 150 -3.93 0.82 -6.52
N SER A 151 -3.92 2.14 -6.76
CA SER A 151 -2.72 2.86 -7.17
C SER A 151 -2.50 4.14 -6.39
N TRP A 152 -1.22 4.45 -6.18
CA TRP A 152 -0.79 5.80 -5.81
C TRP A 152 -0.97 6.76 -6.98
N ARG A 153 -0.47 6.41 -8.17
CA ARG A 153 -0.45 7.26 -9.38
C ARG A 153 -1.81 7.33 -10.09
N ARG A 154 -2.19 8.54 -10.49
CA ARG A 154 -3.37 8.82 -11.32
C ARG A 154 -3.29 8.18 -12.71
N GLU A 155 -2.14 8.27 -13.38
CA GLU A 155 -1.99 7.81 -14.77
C GLU A 155 -2.30 6.31 -14.95
N LEU A 156 -1.91 5.48 -13.98
CA LEU A 156 -2.27 4.05 -13.96
C LEU A 156 -3.76 3.85 -13.65
N ALA A 157 -4.31 4.67 -12.75
CA ALA A 157 -5.71 4.61 -12.38
C ALA A 157 -6.62 4.92 -13.57
N ASP A 158 -6.31 5.95 -14.34
CA ASP A 158 -7.09 6.36 -15.52
C ASP A 158 -7.18 5.26 -16.60
N LYS A 159 -6.22 4.31 -16.62
CA LYS A 159 -6.24 3.17 -17.55
C LYS A 159 -7.04 1.98 -17.02
N LEU A 160 -7.20 1.86 -15.72
CA LEU A 160 -7.67 0.66 -15.03
C LEU A 160 -8.95 0.86 -14.21
N ASP A 161 -9.40 2.10 -14.00
CA ASP A 161 -10.52 2.44 -13.11
C ASP A 161 -11.87 1.83 -13.52
N THR A 162 -12.05 1.55 -14.80
CA THR A 162 -13.22 0.85 -15.35
C THR A 162 -13.18 -0.67 -15.15
N LYS A 163 -12.05 -1.23 -14.71
CA LYS A 163 -11.88 -2.68 -14.53
C LYS A 163 -12.47 -3.14 -13.22
N ASP A 164 -13.04 -4.33 -13.24
CA ASP A 164 -13.77 -4.87 -12.11
C ASP A 164 -12.89 -5.19 -10.88
N PHE A 165 -11.62 -5.53 -11.10
CA PHE A 165 -10.62 -5.71 -10.04
C PHE A 165 -10.15 -4.39 -9.41
N TRP A 166 -10.49 -3.24 -10.00
CA TRP A 166 -10.03 -1.94 -9.52
C TRP A 166 -10.74 -1.51 -8.25
N ILE A 167 -9.96 -0.93 -7.34
CA ILE A 167 -10.42 -0.32 -6.09
C ILE A 167 -10.19 1.18 -6.18
N LYS A 168 -11.29 1.92 -6.11
CA LYS A 168 -11.26 3.35 -5.82
C LYS A 168 -11.14 3.57 -4.32
N LEU A 169 -10.45 4.62 -3.92
CA LEU A 169 -10.37 5.02 -2.52
C LEU A 169 -11.68 5.74 -2.13
N LEU A 170 -12.23 5.37 -0.98
CA LEU A 170 -13.48 5.90 -0.44
C LEU A 170 -13.18 6.79 0.76
N TYR A 171 -13.55 8.06 0.67
CA TYR A 171 -13.40 9.01 1.77
C TYR A 171 -14.50 10.07 1.73
N ASN A 172 -15.15 10.33 2.87
CA ASN A 172 -16.25 11.31 3.00
C ASN A 172 -17.31 11.20 1.88
N ASP A 173 -17.82 9.98 1.66
CA ASP A 173 -18.83 9.65 0.64
C ASP A 173 -18.41 9.97 -0.80
N ARG A 174 -17.10 10.12 -1.06
CA ARG A 174 -16.53 10.33 -2.40
C ARG A 174 -15.60 9.19 -2.78
N GLU A 175 -15.54 8.93 -4.08
CA GLU A 175 -14.63 7.98 -4.67
C GLU A 175 -13.46 8.72 -5.36
N TYR A 176 -12.27 8.17 -5.21
CA TYR A 176 -11.03 8.68 -5.81
C TYR A 176 -10.35 7.55 -6.57
N ASN A 177 -9.91 7.79 -7.82
CA ASN A 177 -9.35 6.71 -8.63
C ASN A 177 -7.94 6.31 -8.15
N SER A 178 -7.21 7.25 -7.55
CA SER A 178 -5.86 7.04 -7.02
C SER A 178 -5.62 7.79 -5.71
N LEU A 179 -4.50 7.52 -5.04
CA LEU A 179 -4.08 8.32 -3.89
C LEU A 179 -3.74 9.76 -4.28
N GLU A 180 -3.09 9.99 -5.43
CA GLU A 180 -2.83 11.34 -5.97
C GLU A 180 -4.13 12.13 -6.19
N ASP A 181 -5.21 11.48 -6.64
CA ASP A 181 -6.53 12.10 -6.81
C ASP A 181 -7.13 12.54 -5.49
N TRP A 182 -7.04 11.67 -4.49
CA TRP A 182 -7.53 11.98 -3.16
C TRP A 182 -6.72 13.12 -2.53
N GLN A 183 -5.40 13.07 -2.64
CA GLN A 183 -4.49 14.09 -2.11
C GLN A 183 -4.72 15.47 -2.75
N ALA A 184 -5.03 15.52 -4.04
CA ALA A 184 -5.33 16.77 -4.74
C ALA A 184 -6.55 17.53 -4.19
N THR A 185 -7.36 16.92 -3.31
CA THR A 185 -8.49 17.60 -2.66
C THR A 185 -8.16 18.41 -1.41
N PHE A 186 -6.95 18.26 -0.87
CA PHE A 186 -6.56 18.92 0.38
C PHE A 186 -5.80 20.24 0.20
N GLU A 187 -5.22 20.52 -0.98
CA GLU A 187 -4.59 21.83 -1.29
C GLU A 187 -4.74 22.24 -2.78
N PRO A 188 -4.94 23.54 -3.09
CA PRO A 188 -4.88 24.05 -4.46
C PRO A 188 -3.42 24.09 -4.93
N HIS A 189 -3.10 23.45 -6.05
CA HIS A 189 -1.71 23.27 -6.49
C HIS A 189 -1.30 24.10 -7.72
N THR A 190 -0.12 24.73 -7.65
CA THR A 190 0.47 25.61 -8.70
C THR A 190 1.90 25.19 -9.12
N GLY A 191 2.34 23.96 -8.83
CA GLY A 191 3.68 23.43 -9.20
C GLY A 191 3.61 22.10 -9.98
N GLU A 192 4.75 21.63 -10.51
CA GLU A 192 4.86 20.38 -11.31
C GLU A 192 4.54 19.10 -10.52
N TYR A 193 4.61 19.13 -9.17
CA TYR A 193 4.22 18.03 -8.29
C TYR A 193 3.61 18.60 -6.98
N PRO A 194 2.49 18.06 -6.47
CA PRO A 194 1.95 18.46 -5.17
C PRO A 194 2.95 18.23 -4.02
N PRO A 195 3.03 19.10 -2.98
CA PRO A 195 3.53 18.77 -1.67
C PRO A 195 2.54 17.75 -1.12
N LEU A 196 3.00 16.51 -1.13
CA LEU A 196 2.20 15.34 -0.86
C LEU A 196 2.19 15.10 0.66
N TYR A 197 1.63 16.04 1.42
CA TYR A 197 1.25 15.72 2.79
C TYR A 197 0.09 14.75 2.71
N ILE A 198 0.36 13.50 3.06
CA ILE A 198 -0.70 12.56 3.36
C ILE A 198 -1.34 13.08 4.64
N TYR A 199 -2.45 13.82 4.47
CA TYR A 199 -2.98 14.80 5.43
C TYR A 199 -3.20 14.19 6.83
N ASP A 200 -2.17 14.26 7.66
CA ASP A 200 -2.26 14.32 9.12
C ASP A 200 -1.78 15.73 9.46
N GLU A 201 -2.68 16.58 9.99
CA GLU A 201 -2.38 17.97 10.35
C GLU A 201 -1.12 18.09 11.22
N LYS A 202 -0.81 17.04 12.00
CA LYS A 202 0.41 16.99 12.81
C LYS A 202 1.68 16.88 11.98
N PHE A 203 1.67 16.14 10.87
CA PHE A 203 2.87 16.03 10.04
C PHE A 203 3.24 17.39 9.44
N ASN A 204 2.23 18.16 9.06
CA ASN A 204 2.41 19.54 8.58
C ASN A 204 2.87 20.48 9.71
N GLU A 205 2.25 20.41 10.90
CA GLU A 205 2.68 21.15 12.11
C GLU A 205 4.17 20.94 12.41
N PHE A 206 4.65 19.72 12.16
CA PHE A 206 6.00 19.29 12.50
C PHE A 206 7.00 19.32 11.34
N GLY A 207 6.59 19.80 10.15
CA GLY A 207 7.47 19.95 8.97
C GLY A 207 7.98 18.64 8.38
N ILE A 208 7.23 17.54 8.53
CA ILE A 208 7.59 16.22 8.00
C ILE A 208 7.21 16.15 6.51
N ASP A 209 8.22 16.12 5.63
CA ASP A 209 8.06 15.88 4.18
C ASP A 209 8.26 14.38 3.86
N ASP A 210 7.34 13.54 4.35
CA ASP A 210 7.25 12.12 4.00
C ASP A 210 5.91 11.85 3.31
N ARG A 211 5.99 11.20 2.16
CA ARG A 211 4.87 10.97 1.24
C ARG A 211 4.30 9.55 1.36
N HIS A 212 4.73 8.79 2.36
CA HIS A 212 4.24 7.43 2.61
C HIS A 212 2.95 7.41 3.44
N PRO A 213 2.06 6.41 3.20
CA PRO A 213 0.81 6.27 3.94
C PRO A 213 0.97 6.31 5.46
N THR A 214 0.28 7.26 6.08
CA THR A 214 0.07 7.36 7.53
C THR A 214 -0.93 6.31 8.01
N LYS A 215 -1.16 6.23 9.33
CA LYS A 215 -2.25 5.40 9.88
C LYS A 215 -3.60 5.71 9.23
N PHE A 216 -3.90 6.99 9.10
CA PHE A 216 -5.15 7.46 8.51
C PHE A 216 -5.32 6.98 7.06
N THR A 217 -4.26 7.07 6.26
CA THR A 217 -4.31 6.58 4.86
C THR A 217 -4.45 5.08 4.77
N ASN A 218 -3.75 4.33 5.63
CA ASN A 218 -3.92 2.89 5.68
C ASN A 218 -5.36 2.50 6.06
N GLN A 219 -6.02 3.27 6.94
CA GLN A 219 -7.43 3.07 7.27
C GLN A 219 -8.34 3.33 6.06
N VAL A 220 -8.13 4.42 5.32
CA VAL A 220 -8.89 4.72 4.09
C VAL A 220 -8.73 3.61 3.05
N VAL A 221 -7.50 3.15 2.81
CA VAL A 221 -7.22 2.05 1.89
C VAL A 221 -7.87 0.75 2.36
N HIS A 222 -7.78 0.43 3.66
CA HIS A 222 -8.46 -0.71 4.27
C HIS A 222 -9.97 -0.68 4.02
N ASP A 223 -10.64 0.42 4.34
CA ASP A 223 -12.10 0.55 4.24
C ASP A 223 -12.56 0.43 2.78
N SER A 224 -11.78 1.00 1.86
CA SER A 224 -12.01 0.92 0.41
C SER A 224 -11.92 -0.51 -0.11
N ILE A 225 -10.88 -1.25 0.28
CA ILE A 225 -10.71 -2.65 -0.10
C ILE A 225 -11.82 -3.50 0.51
N LEU A 226 -12.11 -3.33 1.79
CA LEU A 226 -13.15 -4.07 2.50
C LEU A 226 -14.51 -3.92 1.81
N LYS A 227 -14.88 -2.68 1.45
CA LYS A 227 -16.11 -2.40 0.71
C LYS A 227 -16.15 -3.15 -0.62
N LYS A 228 -15.04 -3.16 -1.36
CA LYS A 228 -14.95 -3.88 -2.64
C LYS A 228 -15.10 -5.40 -2.45
N ILE A 229 -14.45 -5.97 -1.43
CA ILE A 229 -14.55 -7.39 -1.08
C ILE A 229 -16.00 -7.78 -0.75
N GLN A 230 -16.70 -6.97 0.05
CA GLN A 230 -18.11 -7.19 0.39
C GLN A 230 -19.02 -7.15 -0.85
N VAL A 231 -18.83 -6.17 -1.75
CA VAL A 231 -19.57 -6.10 -3.02
C VAL A 231 -19.32 -7.32 -3.91
N LYS A 232 -18.12 -7.92 -3.82
CA LYS A 232 -17.75 -9.15 -4.55
C LYS A 232 -18.30 -10.43 -3.93
N GLY A 233 -18.90 -10.37 -2.75
CA GLY A 233 -19.45 -11.54 -2.04
C GLY A 233 -18.39 -12.58 -1.66
N ILE A 234 -17.16 -12.13 -1.36
CA ILE A 234 -16.08 -13.00 -0.87
C ILE A 234 -16.26 -13.33 0.62
N VAL A 235 -16.84 -12.38 1.36
CA VAL A 235 -17.31 -12.49 2.75
C VAL A 235 -18.75 -12.01 2.85
#